data_AF-A0A8H4TI97-F1
#
_entry.id   AF-A0A8H4TI97-F1
#
_cell.length_a   1.000
_cell.length_b   1.000
_cell.length_c   1.000
_cell.angle_alpha   90.00
_cell.angle_beta   90.00
_cell.angle_gamma   90.00
#
_symmetry.space_group_name_H-M   'P 1'
#
loop_
_entity.id
_entity.type
_entity.pdbx_description
1 polymer ?
#
loop_
_entity_poly.entity_id
_entity_poly.type
_entity_poly.pdbx_seq_one_letter_code
_entity_poly.pdbx_strand_id
1 'polypeptide(L)'
;MTSNGTTTSTNGSTPKVDVSMATSPNKIKAVPGLVKQIIAGADTLSESGDQAGHDLLIKARTVVQSLETSRETRAKHCWAQTGAIAGLSFGVETGLWKLMASNGDRPQKVSELAKSLDVDASLLGRLMRHLGAMGYINETDADVYLPTNYAKAMSIPIISDGYLAMLTCSSAAPIKFHKYLRKRGFNNPTDSLDQSMLPCRCPFWQSQSRRARIH
;
A
#
# COMPACT_ATOMS: atom_id res chain seq x y z
N MET A 1 -23.73 -37.08 46.83
CA MET A 1 -23.46 -36.03 47.83
C MET A 1 -22.42 -35.10 47.23
N THR A 2 -22.89 -34.09 46.50
CA THR A 2 -23.00 -32.66 46.93
C THR A 2 -21.62 -31.97 46.85
N SER A 3 -21.29 -31.29 45.74
CA SER A 3 -21.77 -29.97 45.28
C SER A 3 -21.11 -28.81 46.02
N ASN A 4 -20.45 -27.95 45.23
CA ASN A 4 -20.37 -26.47 45.29
C ASN A 4 -18.94 -25.99 44.96
N GLY A 5 -18.72 -24.95 44.15
CA GLY A 5 -19.64 -23.90 43.76
C GLY A 5 -19.27 -23.27 42.41
N THR A 6 -20.33 -23.07 41.64
CA THR A 6 -20.47 -22.19 40.49
C THR A 6 -20.03 -20.77 40.85
N THR A 7 -19.13 -20.17 40.06
CA THR A 7 -19.11 -18.72 39.86
C THR A 7 -19.53 -18.44 38.43
N THR A 8 -20.80 -18.11 38.30
CA THR A 8 -21.40 -17.55 37.09
C THR A 8 -20.81 -16.15 36.89
N SER A 9 -20.02 -15.95 35.83
CA SER A 9 -19.84 -14.62 35.24
C SER A 9 -20.52 -14.63 33.88
N THR A 10 -21.82 -14.36 33.90
CA THR A 10 -22.58 -13.97 32.71
C THR A 10 -22.15 -12.56 32.31
N ASN A 11 -21.35 -12.46 31.24
CA ASN A 11 -21.45 -11.43 30.19
C ASN A 11 -20.25 -11.57 29.25
N GLY A 12 -20.24 -12.61 28.43
CA GLY A 12 -19.36 -12.70 27.26
C GLY A 12 -20.20 -13.12 26.09
N SER A 13 -20.61 -12.17 25.24
CA SER A 13 -21.20 -12.51 23.95
C SER A 13 -20.19 -13.40 23.21
N THR A 14 -20.53 -14.67 22.99
CA THR A 14 -19.77 -15.51 22.08
C THR A 14 -19.70 -14.76 20.74
N PRO A 15 -18.50 -14.57 20.17
CA PRO A 15 -18.39 -13.90 18.88
C PRO A 15 -19.26 -14.62 17.86
N LYS A 16 -20.18 -13.90 17.20
CA LYS A 16 -21.01 -14.46 16.11
C LYS A 16 -20.19 -14.93 14.89
N VAL A 17 -18.90 -14.63 14.89
CA VAL A 17 -17.95 -14.88 13.81
C VAL A 17 -16.86 -15.80 14.35
N ASP A 18 -16.62 -16.92 13.67
CA ASP A 18 -15.55 -17.85 14.02
C ASP A 18 -14.19 -17.28 13.59
N VAL A 19 -13.19 -17.44 14.46
CA VAL A 19 -11.79 -17.06 14.22
C VAL A 19 -11.21 -17.76 12.99
N SER A 20 -11.69 -18.97 12.66
CA SER A 20 -11.28 -19.72 11.46
C SER A 20 -11.54 -18.97 10.14
N MET A 21 -12.47 -18.00 10.14
CA MET A 21 -12.72 -17.14 8.97
C MET A 21 -11.52 -16.26 8.63
N ALA A 22 -10.64 -15.95 9.59
CA ALA A 22 -9.47 -15.12 9.36
C ALA A 22 -8.47 -15.73 8.36
N THR A 23 -8.44 -17.05 8.25
CA THR A 23 -7.53 -17.82 7.37
C THR A 23 -8.23 -18.44 6.18
N SER A 24 -9.52 -18.19 6.01
CA SER A 24 -10.30 -18.68 4.88
C SER A 24 -10.28 -17.65 3.74
N PRO A 25 -10.14 -18.09 2.46
CA PRO A 25 -10.25 -17.19 1.31
C PRO A 25 -11.65 -16.57 1.20
N ASN A 26 -11.73 -15.34 0.71
CA ASN A 26 -13.00 -14.61 0.64
C ASN A 26 -14.04 -15.28 -0.28
N LYS A 27 -13.65 -15.76 -1.47
CA LYS A 27 -14.56 -16.28 -2.51
C LYS A 27 -13.96 -17.41 -3.36
N ILE A 28 -13.43 -18.47 -2.73
CA ILE A 28 -12.75 -19.55 -3.45
C ILE A 28 -13.58 -20.21 -4.56
N LYS A 29 -14.90 -20.35 -4.37
CA LYS A 29 -15.81 -20.99 -5.34
C LYS A 29 -15.97 -20.17 -6.64
N ALA A 30 -15.74 -18.86 -6.59
CA ALA A 30 -15.86 -17.98 -7.76
C ALA A 30 -14.57 -17.95 -8.61
N VAL A 31 -13.43 -18.37 -8.04
CA VAL A 31 -12.11 -18.29 -8.69
C VAL A 31 -12.07 -18.99 -10.06
N PRO A 32 -12.58 -20.23 -10.24
CA PRO A 32 -12.53 -20.89 -11.54
C PRO A 32 -13.26 -20.13 -12.64
N GLY A 33 -14.39 -19.49 -12.30
CA GLY A 33 -15.15 -18.65 -13.25
C GLY A 33 -14.39 -17.37 -13.60
N LEU A 34 -13.80 -16.71 -12.61
CA LEU A 34 -13.00 -15.49 -12.82
C LEU A 34 -11.75 -15.76 -13.66
N VAL A 35 -11.07 -16.90 -13.47
CA VAL A 35 -9.90 -17.28 -14.28
C VAL A 35 -10.28 -17.47 -15.74
N LYS A 36 -11.43 -18.10 -16.04
CA LYS A 36 -11.94 -18.20 -17.42
C LYS A 36 -12.19 -16.83 -18.05
N GLN A 37 -12.70 -15.88 -17.28
CA GLN A 37 -12.93 -14.50 -17.75
C GLN A 37 -11.63 -13.72 -18.00
N ILE A 38 -10.55 -14.05 -17.29
CA ILE A 38 -9.21 -13.49 -17.52
C ILE A 38 -8.64 -14.05 -18.81
N ILE A 39 -8.71 -15.37 -19.02
CA ILE A 39 -8.22 -16.03 -20.25
C ILE A 39 -8.91 -15.42 -21.47
N ALA A 40 -10.25 -15.37 -21.46
CA ALA A 40 -11.01 -14.78 -22.56
C ALA A 40 -10.70 -13.29 -22.79
N GLY A 41 -10.42 -12.53 -21.73
CA GLY A 41 -10.03 -11.11 -21.86
C GLY A 41 -8.60 -10.92 -22.34
N ALA A 42 -7.70 -11.86 -22.04
CA ALA A 42 -6.31 -11.83 -22.50
C ALA A 42 -6.21 -12.04 -24.02
N ASP A 43 -7.04 -12.92 -24.58
CA ASP A 43 -7.10 -13.14 -26.03
C ASP A 43 -7.46 -11.86 -26.78
N THR A 44 -8.40 -11.07 -26.24
CA THR A 44 -8.84 -9.79 -26.82
C THR A 44 -7.85 -8.63 -26.62
N LEU A 45 -6.85 -8.79 -25.74
CA LEU A 45 -5.93 -7.73 -25.35
C LEU A 45 -5.00 -7.29 -26.48
N SER A 46 -4.70 -8.21 -27.42
CA SER A 46 -3.89 -7.91 -28.60
C SER A 46 -4.62 -7.07 -29.66
N GLU A 47 -5.96 -6.99 -29.55
CA GLU A 47 -6.84 -6.38 -30.56
C GLU A 47 -7.49 -5.07 -30.09
N SER A 48 -7.42 -4.74 -28.80
CA SER A 48 -8.20 -3.66 -28.20
C SER A 48 -7.37 -2.74 -27.31
N GLY A 49 -7.68 -1.43 -27.35
CA GLY A 49 -6.94 -0.36 -26.68
C GLY A 49 -7.07 -0.31 -25.15
N ASP A 50 -6.69 0.82 -24.55
CA ASP A 50 -6.52 1.03 -23.10
C ASP A 50 -7.66 0.51 -22.19
N GLN A 51 -8.92 0.53 -22.67
CA GLN A 51 -10.08 0.07 -21.91
C GLN A 51 -10.05 -1.44 -21.63
N ALA A 52 -9.65 -2.26 -22.61
CA ALA A 52 -9.61 -3.71 -22.44
C ALA A 52 -8.54 -4.14 -21.42
N GLY A 53 -7.40 -3.44 -21.42
CA GLY A 53 -6.38 -3.61 -20.40
C GLY A 53 -6.87 -3.23 -19.01
N HIS A 54 -7.64 -2.14 -18.89
CA HIS A 54 -8.24 -1.75 -17.62
C HIS A 54 -9.23 -2.79 -17.10
N ASP A 55 -10.11 -3.31 -17.97
CA ASP A 55 -11.10 -4.32 -17.61
C ASP A 55 -10.44 -5.64 -17.18
N LEU A 56 -9.39 -6.07 -17.89
CA LEU A 56 -8.61 -7.24 -17.52
C LEU A 56 -7.92 -7.06 -16.16
N LEU A 57 -7.38 -5.87 -15.89
CA LEU A 57 -6.78 -5.53 -14.60
C LEU A 57 -7.81 -5.58 -13.44
N ILE A 58 -9.04 -5.13 -13.67
CA ILE A 58 -10.14 -5.25 -12.68
C ILE A 58 -10.43 -6.73 -12.38
N LYS A 59 -10.51 -7.58 -13.41
CA LYS A 59 -10.74 -9.03 -13.25
C LYS A 59 -9.60 -9.70 -12.48
N ALA A 60 -8.35 -9.37 -12.80
CA ALA A 60 -7.18 -9.87 -12.09
C ALA A 60 -7.20 -9.48 -10.60
N ARG A 61 -7.52 -8.21 -10.28
CA ARG A 61 -7.70 -7.77 -8.89
C ARG A 61 -8.81 -8.52 -8.18
N THR A 62 -9.91 -8.81 -8.88
CA THR A 62 -11.04 -9.58 -8.32
C THR A 62 -10.64 -11.02 -8.00
N VAL A 63 -9.80 -11.66 -8.82
CA VAL A 63 -9.23 -12.98 -8.52
C VAL A 63 -8.36 -12.91 -7.26
N VAL A 64 -7.45 -11.94 -7.19
CA VAL A 64 -6.58 -11.75 -6.01
C VAL A 64 -7.42 -11.57 -4.75
N GLN A 65 -8.41 -10.68 -4.77
CA GLN A 65 -9.30 -10.45 -3.62
C GLN A 65 -10.13 -11.68 -3.23
N SER A 66 -10.46 -12.54 -4.19
CA SER A 66 -11.20 -13.79 -3.95
C SER A 66 -10.34 -14.87 -3.28
N LEU A 67 -9.03 -14.86 -3.57
CA LEU A 67 -8.03 -15.78 -3.02
C LEU A 67 -7.47 -15.30 -1.68
N GLU A 68 -7.28 -13.99 -1.51
CA GLU A 68 -6.76 -13.40 -0.28
C GLU A 68 -7.63 -13.81 0.92
N THR A 69 -6.97 -14.26 1.97
CA THR A 69 -7.56 -14.43 3.30
C THR A 69 -7.62 -13.09 4.01
N SER A 70 -8.54 -12.95 4.97
CA SER A 70 -8.63 -11.73 5.80
C SER A 70 -7.30 -11.41 6.51
N ARG A 71 -6.55 -12.44 6.92
CA ARG A 71 -5.23 -12.30 7.54
C ARG A 71 -4.19 -11.73 6.57
N GLU A 72 -4.17 -12.18 5.32
CA GLU A 72 -3.27 -11.68 4.27
C GLU A 72 -3.62 -10.26 3.88
N THR A 73 -4.91 -9.95 3.68
CA THR A 73 -5.38 -8.60 3.39
C THR A 73 -4.94 -7.62 4.48
N ARG A 74 -5.07 -7.97 5.76
CA ARG A 74 -4.55 -7.13 6.86
C ARG A 74 -3.02 -6.98 6.78
N ALA A 75 -2.27 -8.06 6.57
CA ALA A 75 -0.81 -8.01 6.47
C ALA A 75 -0.35 -7.10 5.32
N LYS A 76 -1.04 -7.16 4.18
CA LYS A 76 -0.82 -6.30 3.02
C LYS A 76 -0.94 -4.82 3.38
N HIS A 77 -2.03 -4.42 4.03
CA HIS A 77 -2.24 -3.02 4.42
C HIS A 77 -1.24 -2.54 5.49
N CYS A 78 -1.06 -3.32 6.55
CA CYS A 78 -0.33 -2.85 7.73
C CYS A 78 1.19 -2.98 7.61
N TRP A 79 1.69 -3.94 6.83
CA TRP A 79 3.13 -4.23 6.73
C TRP A 79 3.65 -4.06 5.31
N ALA A 80 2.97 -4.66 4.33
CA ALA A 80 3.51 -4.71 2.98
C ALA A 80 3.48 -3.33 2.29
N GLN A 81 2.32 -2.67 2.29
CA GLN A 81 2.14 -1.35 1.69
C GLN A 81 2.87 -0.25 2.46
N THR A 82 2.85 -0.27 3.79
CA THR A 82 3.57 0.71 4.61
C THR A 82 5.07 0.59 4.46
N GLY A 83 5.62 -0.63 4.43
CA GLY A 83 7.03 -0.89 4.16
C GLY A 83 7.44 -0.48 2.74
N ALA A 84 6.57 -0.71 1.75
CA ALA A 84 6.81 -0.30 0.38
C ALA A 84 6.85 1.23 0.24
N ILE A 85 5.90 1.93 0.86
CA ILE A 85 5.89 3.40 0.91
C ILE A 85 7.20 3.94 1.51
N ALA A 86 7.68 3.33 2.60
CA ALA A 86 8.94 3.73 3.21
C ALA A 86 10.13 3.56 2.25
N GLY A 87 10.23 2.41 1.57
CA GLY A 87 11.28 2.16 0.58
C GLY A 87 11.19 3.06 -0.65
N LEU A 88 9.98 3.34 -1.15
CA LEU A 88 9.74 4.23 -2.28
C LEU A 88 10.14 5.67 -1.96
N SER A 89 9.69 6.19 -0.82
CA SER A 89 10.07 7.54 -0.35
C SER A 89 11.56 7.65 -0.06
N PHE A 90 12.18 6.62 0.53
CA PHE A 90 13.64 6.56 0.71
C PHE A 90 14.38 6.64 -0.62
N GLY A 91 13.90 5.93 -1.64
CA GLY A 91 14.50 5.99 -2.97
C GLY A 91 14.33 7.34 -3.66
N VAL A 92 13.28 8.10 -3.34
CA VAL A 92 13.11 9.50 -3.80
C VAL A 92 14.15 10.39 -3.12
N GLU A 93 14.26 10.30 -1.79
CA GLU A 93 15.16 11.14 -0.99
C GLU A 93 16.63 10.91 -1.35
N THR A 94 17.04 9.65 -1.49
CA THR A 94 18.43 9.28 -1.80
C THR A 94 18.79 9.45 -3.29
N GLY A 95 17.80 9.60 -4.16
CA GLY A 95 18.02 9.64 -5.62
C GLY A 95 18.20 8.25 -6.27
N LEU A 96 17.90 7.16 -5.55
CA LEU A 96 17.97 5.78 -6.06
C LEU A 96 17.25 5.63 -7.41
N TRP A 97 16.04 6.17 -7.55
CA TRP A 97 15.25 6.01 -8.78
C TRP A 97 15.90 6.68 -9.99
N LYS A 98 16.51 7.85 -9.79
CA LYS A 98 17.26 8.57 -10.84
C LYS A 98 18.50 7.79 -11.23
N LEU A 99 19.23 7.25 -10.25
CA LEU A 99 20.40 6.41 -10.50
C LEU A 99 20.03 5.14 -11.28
N MET A 100 19.02 4.41 -10.82
CA MET A 100 18.59 3.18 -11.49
C MET A 100 18.12 3.43 -12.92
N ALA A 101 17.40 4.53 -13.16
CA ALA A 101 16.98 4.92 -14.51
C ALA A 101 18.19 5.30 -15.39
N SER A 102 19.17 6.03 -14.86
CA SER A 102 20.38 6.41 -15.61
C SER A 102 21.26 5.22 -16.01
N ASN A 103 21.25 4.16 -15.19
CA ASN A 103 21.95 2.90 -15.47
C ASN A 103 21.27 2.06 -16.57
N GLY A 104 20.02 2.37 -16.94
CA GLY A 104 19.25 1.69 -17.98
C GLY A 104 18.61 0.37 -17.54
N ASP A 105 18.06 -0.34 -18.52
CA ASP A 105 17.33 -1.62 -18.35
C ASP A 105 18.29 -2.80 -18.19
N ARG A 106 19.12 -2.75 -17.15
CA ARG A 106 20.05 -3.83 -16.78
C ARG A 106 19.89 -4.24 -15.32
N PRO A 107 20.24 -5.48 -14.94
CA PRO A 107 20.38 -5.88 -13.55
C PRO A 107 21.43 -5.02 -12.83
N GLN A 108 21.13 -4.55 -11.63
CA GLN A 108 21.98 -3.63 -10.85
C GLN A 108 22.20 -4.18 -9.45
N LYS A 109 23.47 -4.26 -9.03
CA LYS A 109 23.83 -4.85 -7.74
C LYS A 109 23.67 -3.83 -6.61
N VAL A 110 23.09 -4.25 -5.48
CA VAL A 110 22.89 -3.40 -4.30
C VAL A 110 24.19 -2.76 -3.84
N SER A 111 25.32 -3.50 -3.82
CA SER A 111 26.61 -2.96 -3.38
C SER A 111 27.10 -1.80 -4.22
N GLU A 112 26.82 -1.80 -5.52
CA GLU A 112 27.24 -0.74 -6.45
C GLU A 112 26.32 0.48 -6.33
N LEU A 113 25.01 0.24 -6.21
CA LEU A 113 24.04 1.28 -5.94
C LEU A 113 24.31 1.97 -4.60
N ALA A 114 24.53 1.18 -3.55
CA ALA A 114 24.82 1.66 -2.21
C ALA A 114 26.07 2.54 -2.18
N LYS A 115 27.15 2.10 -2.83
CA LYS A 115 28.39 2.87 -2.97
C LYS A 115 28.16 4.19 -3.72
N SER A 116 27.35 4.18 -4.76
CA SER A 116 27.08 5.37 -5.59
C SER A 116 26.20 6.41 -4.87
N LEU A 117 25.31 5.94 -3.99
CA LEU A 117 24.37 6.76 -3.23
C LEU A 117 24.90 7.16 -1.84
N ASP A 118 26.08 6.69 -1.45
CA ASP A 118 26.65 6.84 -0.10
C ASP A 118 25.68 6.36 1.00
N VAL A 119 25.09 5.18 0.81
CA VAL A 119 24.19 4.53 1.78
C VAL A 119 24.71 3.17 2.20
N ASP A 120 24.33 2.73 3.40
CA ASP A 120 24.66 1.39 3.87
C ASP A 120 24.05 0.30 2.96
N ALA A 121 24.88 -0.64 2.52
CA ALA A 121 24.47 -1.69 1.60
C ALA A 121 23.46 -2.67 2.22
N SER A 122 23.55 -2.93 3.52
CA SER A 122 22.59 -3.81 4.21
C SER A 122 21.22 -3.15 4.32
N LEU A 123 21.19 -1.85 4.65
CA LEU A 123 19.98 -1.04 4.65
C LEU A 123 19.32 -1.03 3.26
N LEU A 124 20.07 -0.70 2.22
CA LEU A 124 19.54 -0.65 0.86
C LEU A 124 19.05 -2.03 0.40
N GLY A 125 19.81 -3.09 0.67
CA GLY A 125 19.43 -4.46 0.32
C GLY A 125 18.11 -4.90 0.97
N ARG A 126 17.89 -4.56 2.25
CA ARG A 126 16.63 -4.85 2.94
C ARG A 126 15.43 -4.13 2.31
N LEU A 127 15.60 -2.87 1.93
CA LEU A 127 14.56 -2.09 1.26
C LEU A 127 14.28 -2.65 -0.15
N MET A 128 15.33 -2.90 -0.93
CA MET A 128 15.18 -3.42 -2.29
C MET A 128 14.56 -4.81 -2.31
N ARG A 129 14.90 -5.70 -1.37
CA ARG A 129 14.25 -7.01 -1.25
C ARG A 129 12.75 -6.91 -0.99
N HIS A 130 12.34 -6.01 -0.10
CA HIS A 130 10.92 -5.76 0.15
C HIS A 130 10.21 -5.20 -1.10
N LEU A 131 10.84 -4.25 -1.79
CA LEU A 131 10.30 -3.65 -3.01
C LEU A 131 10.25 -4.66 -4.18
N GLY A 132 11.20 -5.59 -4.22
CA GLY A 132 11.25 -6.72 -5.15
C GLY A 132 10.11 -7.70 -4.91
N ALA A 133 9.93 -8.13 -3.66
CA ALA A 133 8.81 -9.00 -3.27
C ALA A 133 7.44 -8.37 -3.55
N MET A 134 7.35 -7.04 -3.53
CA MET A 134 6.14 -6.29 -3.84
C MET A 134 5.95 -5.98 -5.35
N GLY A 135 6.92 -6.35 -6.19
CA GLY A 135 6.85 -6.18 -7.65
C GLY A 135 7.14 -4.77 -8.16
N TYR A 136 7.74 -3.89 -7.35
CA TYR A 136 8.14 -2.56 -7.81
C TYR A 136 9.45 -2.59 -8.60
N ILE A 137 10.33 -3.53 -8.26
CA ILE A 137 11.56 -3.87 -8.98
C ILE A 137 11.58 -5.39 -9.16
N ASN A 138 12.33 -5.89 -10.14
CA ASN A 138 12.45 -7.33 -10.38
C ASN A 138 13.77 -7.82 -9.77
N GLU A 139 13.70 -8.79 -8.85
CA GLU A 139 14.90 -9.47 -8.33
C GLU A 139 15.36 -10.52 -9.35
N THR A 140 16.57 -10.37 -9.88
CA THR A 140 17.12 -11.30 -10.89
C THR A 140 18.15 -12.26 -10.28
N ASP A 141 18.80 -11.86 -9.19
CA ASP A 141 19.75 -12.65 -8.41
C ASP A 141 19.81 -12.07 -6.98
N ALA A 142 20.52 -12.73 -6.07
CA ALA A 142 20.74 -12.27 -4.71
C ALA A 142 21.34 -10.85 -4.70
N ASP A 143 20.57 -9.89 -4.16
CA ASP A 143 20.93 -8.48 -4.11
C ASP A 143 21.22 -7.85 -5.50
N VAL A 144 20.56 -8.35 -6.55
CA VAL A 144 20.61 -7.81 -7.90
C VAL A 144 19.20 -7.55 -8.43
N TYR A 145 18.93 -6.31 -8.84
CA TYR A 145 17.60 -5.86 -9.21
C TYR A 145 17.55 -5.16 -10.57
N LEU A 146 16.52 -5.48 -11.35
CA LEU A 146 16.19 -4.85 -12.63
C LEU A 146 15.03 -3.86 -12.43
N PRO A 147 15.16 -2.59 -12.84
CA PRO A 147 14.09 -1.62 -12.73
C PRO A 147 12.88 -1.98 -13.62
N THR A 148 11.67 -1.91 -13.07
CA THR A 148 10.43 -1.99 -13.86
C THR A 148 10.11 -0.64 -14.50
N ASN A 149 9.11 -0.60 -15.40
CA ASN A 149 8.57 0.66 -15.91
C ASN A 149 8.11 1.61 -14.79
N TYR A 150 7.60 1.05 -13.68
CA TYR A 150 7.20 1.84 -12.52
C TYR A 150 8.41 2.46 -11.82
N ALA A 151 9.46 1.68 -11.53
CA ALA A 151 10.69 2.18 -10.92
C ALA A 151 11.38 3.25 -11.78
N LYS A 152 11.32 3.11 -13.11
CA LYS A 152 11.79 4.14 -14.04
C LYS A 152 10.94 5.41 -13.98
N ALA A 153 9.62 5.30 -13.95
CA ALA A 153 8.72 6.44 -13.83
C ALA A 153 8.95 7.23 -12.54
N MET A 154 9.40 6.58 -11.46
CA MET A 154 9.80 7.23 -10.20
C MET A 154 11.04 8.13 -10.33
N SER A 155 11.74 8.15 -11.46
CA SER A 155 12.78 9.16 -11.74
C SER A 155 12.21 10.51 -12.20
N ILE A 156 10.94 10.55 -12.61
CA ILE A 156 10.26 11.74 -13.12
C ILE A 156 9.71 12.55 -11.92
N PRO A 157 10.12 13.82 -11.72
CA PRO A 157 9.74 14.61 -10.54
C PRO A 157 8.23 14.65 -10.25
N ILE A 158 7.39 14.83 -11.28
CA ILE A 158 5.93 14.88 -11.10
C ILE A 158 5.34 13.59 -10.49
N ILE A 159 5.99 12.44 -10.70
CA ILE A 159 5.59 11.15 -10.15
C ILE A 159 6.22 10.94 -8.78
N SER A 160 7.52 11.18 -8.63
CA SER A 160 8.25 10.96 -7.37
C SER A 160 7.80 11.91 -6.26
N ASP A 161 7.61 13.18 -6.59
CA ASP A 161 7.30 14.22 -5.60
C ASP A 161 5.90 14.00 -5.02
N GLY A 162 5.04 13.28 -5.75
CA GLY A 162 3.76 12.80 -5.24
C GLY A 162 3.90 11.94 -3.98
N TYR A 163 4.95 11.11 -3.86
CA TYR A 163 5.19 10.32 -2.65
C TYR A 163 5.50 11.21 -1.45
N LEU A 164 6.31 12.25 -1.64
CA LEU A 164 6.62 13.19 -0.58
C LEU A 164 5.40 14.07 -0.25
N ALA A 165 4.83 14.75 -1.23
CA ALA A 165 3.72 15.68 -1.03
C ALA A 165 2.43 15.01 -0.55
N MET A 166 2.07 13.84 -1.06
CA MET A 166 0.82 13.18 -0.66
C MET A 166 0.98 12.33 0.60
N LEU A 167 2.03 11.52 0.69
CA LEU A 167 2.15 10.57 1.80
C LEU A 167 2.76 11.20 3.03
N THR A 168 3.82 12.02 2.94
CA THR A 168 4.44 12.57 4.16
C THR A 168 3.58 13.65 4.80
N CYS A 169 2.90 14.46 3.99
CA CYS A 169 2.13 15.60 4.48
C CYS A 169 0.71 15.22 4.92
N SER A 170 0.09 14.23 4.27
CA SER A 170 -1.34 13.96 4.43
C SER A 170 -1.66 12.57 5.00
N SER A 171 -0.73 11.61 5.04
CA SER A 171 -1.04 10.22 5.46
C SER A 171 -1.50 10.08 6.92
N ALA A 172 -1.08 10.98 7.81
CA ALA A 172 -1.45 10.90 9.21
C ALA A 172 -2.96 11.14 9.44
N ALA A 173 -3.61 11.89 8.56
CA ALA A 173 -5.02 12.24 8.67
C ALA A 173 -5.96 11.04 8.46
N PRO A 174 -5.90 10.30 7.33
CA PRO A 174 -6.74 9.11 7.15
C PRO A 174 -6.46 8.04 8.22
N ILE A 175 -5.20 7.86 8.64
CA ILE A 175 -4.84 6.92 9.72
C ILE A 175 -5.49 7.32 11.05
N LYS A 176 -5.55 8.62 11.35
CA LYS A 176 -6.14 9.16 12.59
C LYS A 176 -7.63 9.53 12.45
N PHE A 177 -8.25 9.27 11.31
CA PHE A 177 -9.62 9.66 11.01
C PHE A 177 -10.63 9.12 12.03
N HIS A 178 -10.43 7.87 12.46
CA HIS A 178 -11.24 7.25 13.50
C HIS A 178 -11.21 8.01 14.83
N LYS A 179 -10.06 8.61 15.22
CA LYS A 179 -9.95 9.44 16.43
C LYS A 179 -10.63 10.79 16.25
N TYR A 180 -10.50 11.36 15.05
CA TYR A 180 -11.15 12.61 14.68
C TYR A 180 -12.68 12.49 14.78
N LEU A 181 -13.27 11.44 14.21
CA LEU A 181 -14.71 11.19 14.28
C LEU A 181 -15.19 10.82 15.68
N ARG A 182 -14.41 10.06 16.45
CA ARG A 182 -14.76 9.71 17.84
C ARG A 182 -15.01 10.96 18.69
N LYS A 183 -14.21 12.02 18.52
CA LYS A 183 -14.40 13.29 19.23
C LYS A 183 -15.70 14.02 18.87
N ARG A 184 -16.32 13.68 17.73
CA ARG A 184 -17.55 14.29 17.20
C ARG A 184 -18.77 13.38 17.35
N GLY A 185 -18.65 12.28 18.10
CA GLY A 185 -19.70 11.27 18.20
C GLY A 185 -20.02 10.60 16.86
N PHE A 186 -19.04 10.50 15.95
CA PHE A 186 -19.19 9.93 14.60
C PHE A 186 -20.19 10.68 13.69
N ASN A 187 -20.42 11.97 13.95
CA ASN A 187 -21.22 12.82 13.08
C ASN A 187 -20.38 13.47 11.96
N ASN A 188 -21.05 13.81 10.86
CA ASN A 188 -20.42 14.50 9.73
C ASN A 188 -20.02 15.93 10.13
N PRO A 189 -18.77 16.37 9.89
CA PRO A 189 -18.42 17.78 10.06
C PRO A 189 -19.17 18.67 9.09
N THR A 190 -19.64 19.82 9.57
CA THR A 190 -20.33 20.85 8.77
C THR A 190 -19.44 22.04 8.43
N ASP A 191 -18.30 22.18 9.11
CA ASP A 191 -17.32 23.24 8.87
C ASP A 191 -16.17 22.74 7.98
N SER A 192 -15.87 23.50 6.93
CA SER A 192 -14.73 23.27 6.03
C SER A 192 -13.37 23.43 6.73
N LEU A 193 -13.29 24.15 7.85
CA LEU A 193 -12.08 24.29 8.65
C LEU A 193 -12.01 23.28 9.80
N ASP A 194 -13.02 22.41 9.94
CA ASP A 194 -13.00 21.29 10.86
C ASP A 194 -12.88 19.98 10.08
N GLN A 195 -11.65 19.63 9.70
CA GLN A 195 -11.34 18.41 8.96
C GLN A 195 -10.25 17.60 9.64
N SER A 196 -10.25 16.28 9.38
CA SER A 196 -9.23 15.35 9.89
C SER A 196 -7.81 15.63 9.41
N MET A 197 -7.65 16.48 8.39
CA MET A 197 -6.39 16.91 7.79
C MET A 197 -5.65 17.96 8.63
N LEU A 198 -6.36 18.84 9.34
CA LEU A 198 -5.75 19.96 10.08
C LEU A 198 -4.80 19.58 11.23
N PRO A 199 -5.00 18.46 11.96
CA PRO A 199 -4.03 18.01 12.96
C PRO A 199 -2.70 17.55 12.36
N CYS A 200 -2.64 17.29 11.05
CA CYS A 200 -1.39 17.04 10.35
C CYS A 200 -0.73 18.40 10.16
N ARG A 201 0.25 18.71 11.02
CA ARG A 201 1.02 19.97 10.97
C ARG A 201 1.95 20.01 9.75
N CYS A 202 1.39 19.82 8.55
CA CYS A 202 2.09 20.08 7.31
C CYS A 202 2.13 21.61 7.09
N PRO A 203 3.32 22.21 6.95
CA PRO A 203 3.46 23.64 6.69
C PRO A 203 2.68 24.12 5.44
N PHE A 204 2.57 23.28 4.41
CA PHE A 204 1.84 23.59 3.18
C PHE A 204 0.34 23.81 3.43
N TRP A 205 -0.32 22.87 4.10
CA TRP A 205 -1.75 23.01 4.42
C TRP A 205 -2.01 24.09 5.46
N GLN A 206 -1.11 24.29 6.43
CA GLN A 206 -1.22 25.41 7.37
C GLN A 206 -1.09 26.77 6.68
N SER A 207 -0.28 26.89 5.64
CA SER A 207 -0.18 28.09 4.81
C SER A 207 -1.48 28.34 4.04
N GLN A 208 -2.06 27.29 3.42
CA GLN A 208 -3.32 27.41 2.69
C GLN A 208 -4.51 27.74 3.61
N SER A 209 -4.62 27.10 4.78
CA SER A 209 -5.66 27.41 5.78
C SER A 209 -5.48 28.77 6.46
N ARG A 210 -4.29 29.38 6.39
CA ARG A 210 -4.07 30.78 6.80
C ARG A 210 -4.52 31.75 5.71
N ARG A 211 -4.21 31.47 4.43
CA ARG A 211 -4.69 32.26 3.29
C ARG A 211 -6.22 32.28 3.19
N ALA A 212 -6.86 31.13 3.42
CA ALA A 212 -8.31 31.02 3.45
C ALA A 212 -9.00 31.73 4.64
N ARG A 213 -8.24 32.23 5.62
CA ARG A 213 -8.74 33.03 6.75
C ARG A 213 -8.59 34.54 6.55
N ILE A 214 -7.95 34.96 5.46
CA ILE A 214 -7.70 36.37 5.11
C ILE A 214 -8.75 36.87 4.08
N HIS A 215 -9.69 36.01 3.69
CA HIS A 215 -10.87 36.31 2.89
C HIS A 215 -12.11 35.81 3.63
#